data_AF-A0A1Q4XDS1-F1
#
_entry.id   AF-A0A1Q4XDS1-F1
#
_cell.length_a   1.000
_cell.length_b   1.000
_cell.length_c   1.000
_cell.angle_alpha   90.00
_cell.angle_beta   90.00
_cell.angle_gamma   90.00
#
_symmetry.space_group_name_H-M   'P 1'
#
loop_
_entity.id
_entity.type
_entity.pdbx_description
1 polymer ?
#
loop_
_entity_poly.entity_id
_entity_poly.type
_entity_poly.pdbx_seq_one_letter_code
_entity_poly.pdbx_strand_id
1 'polypeptide(L)'
;MGSIGDCDDCQSFCTGSRKDRVVPAAAFHSLFKAELVRNRGPWKVLEEVEIAVAEYVDWFNHRRLHGEIGLVPPAEFEDGFYRQQAGSSEGEALVPSLQ
;
A
#
# COMPACT_ATOMS: atom_id res chain seq x y z
N MET A 1 -16.81 16.84 8.09
CA MET A 1 -15.67 16.00 8.55
C MET A 1 -16.20 14.68 9.05
N GLY A 2 -16.19 13.63 8.21
CA GLY A 2 -16.48 12.26 8.65
C GLY A 2 -15.16 11.57 8.96
N SER A 3 -14.95 11.18 10.22
CA SER A 3 -13.76 10.42 10.63
C SER A 3 -13.82 9.06 9.93
N ILE A 4 -12.78 8.73 9.17
CA ILE A 4 -12.56 7.38 8.63
C ILE A 4 -12.27 6.51 9.86
N GLY A 5 -13.35 5.96 10.42
CA GLY A 5 -13.32 5.14 11.62
C GLY A 5 -12.54 3.86 11.39
N ASP A 6 -11.84 3.46 12.44
CA ASP A 6 -11.00 2.29 12.56
C ASP A 6 -11.72 1.05 12.01
N CYS A 7 -11.19 0.48 10.92
CA CYS A 7 -11.63 -0.80 10.37
C CYS A 7 -10.42 -1.74 10.34
N ASP A 8 -10.09 -2.28 11.51
CA ASP A 8 -9.07 -3.31 11.69
C ASP A 8 -9.54 -4.72 11.25
N ASP A 9 -10.79 -4.88 10.84
CA ASP A 9 -11.44 -6.20 10.74
C ASP A 9 -11.38 -6.89 9.35
N CYS A 10 -10.36 -6.61 8.53
CA CYS A 10 -10.20 -7.28 7.21
C CYS A 10 -8.80 -7.85 6.92
N GLN A 11 -7.91 -7.98 7.92
CA GLN A 11 -6.52 -8.42 7.72
C GLN A 11 -6.35 -9.95 7.54
N SER A 12 -7.41 -10.74 7.40
CA SER A 12 -7.30 -12.22 7.47
C SER A 12 -6.94 -12.93 6.16
N PHE A 13 -6.43 -12.23 5.13
CA PHE A 13 -6.10 -12.89 3.86
C PHE A 13 -4.80 -12.40 3.25
N CYS A 14 -3.65 -12.83 3.79
CA CYS A 14 -2.44 -13.16 3.02
C CYS A 14 -1.47 -14.01 3.87
N THR A 15 -1.42 -15.33 3.60
CA THR A 15 -0.51 -16.26 4.28
C THR A 15 0.87 -16.31 3.62
N GLY A 16 1.85 -15.67 4.25
CA GLY A 16 3.23 -16.16 4.48
C GLY A 16 4.11 -16.68 3.32
N SER A 17 4.99 -15.81 2.83
CA SER A 17 6.42 -16.07 2.52
C SER A 17 7.17 -14.74 2.30
N ARG A 18 8.50 -14.75 2.45
CA ARG A 18 9.35 -13.54 2.56
C ARG A 18 9.35 -12.63 1.30
N LYS A 19 8.81 -13.11 0.18
CA LYS A 19 8.63 -12.37 -1.10
C LYS A 19 7.22 -11.80 -1.27
N ASP A 20 6.36 -11.98 -0.27
CA ASP A 20 4.92 -11.75 -0.34
C ASP A 20 4.52 -10.51 0.46
N ARG A 21 5.50 -9.66 0.80
CA ARG A 21 5.27 -8.39 1.54
C ARG A 21 4.66 -7.29 0.68
N VAL A 22 4.35 -7.58 -0.59
CA VAL A 22 3.62 -6.69 -1.49
C VAL A 22 2.15 -7.09 -1.42
N VAL A 23 1.29 -6.14 -1.08
CA VAL A 23 -0.16 -6.35 -1.11
C VAL A 23 -0.56 -6.75 -2.54
N PRO A 24 -1.13 -7.95 -2.77
CA PRO A 24 -1.55 -8.33 -4.11
C PRO A 24 -2.61 -7.36 -4.65
N ALA A 25 -2.49 -6.95 -5.91
CA ALA A 25 -3.45 -6.03 -6.53
C ALA A 25 -4.91 -6.52 -6.41
N ALA A 26 -5.13 -7.84 -6.45
CA ALA A 26 -6.44 -8.46 -6.26
C ALA A 26 -6.99 -8.28 -4.83
N ALA A 27 -6.13 -8.33 -3.81
CA ALA A 27 -6.50 -8.10 -2.42
C ALA A 27 -6.85 -6.61 -2.20
N PHE A 28 -5.99 -5.71 -2.69
CA PHE A 28 -6.27 -4.27 -2.67
C PHE A 28 -7.60 -3.92 -3.35
N HIS A 29 -7.85 -4.44 -4.56
CA HIS A 29 -9.08 -4.18 -5.29
C HIS A 29 -10.33 -4.71 -4.56
N SER A 30 -10.20 -5.82 -3.84
CA SER A 30 -11.30 -6.36 -3.04
C SER A 30 -11.61 -5.48 -1.83
N LEU A 31 -10.59 -5.00 -1.12
CA LEU A 31 -10.71 -4.04 -0.01
C LEU A 31 -11.29 -2.71 -0.48
N PHE A 32 -10.75 -2.14 -1.57
CA PHE A 32 -11.24 -0.89 -2.16
C PHE A 32 -12.75 -0.94 -2.45
N LYS A 33 -13.23 -2.04 -3.04
CA LYS A 33 -14.67 -2.21 -3.30
C LYS A 33 -15.49 -2.34 -2.02
N ALA A 34 -14.96 -2.98 -0.98
CA ALA A 34 -15.67 -3.13 0.29
C ALA A 34 -15.72 -1.80 1.05
N GLU A 35 -14.57 -1.18 1.29
CA GLU A 35 -14.42 -0.03 2.19
C GLU A 35 -14.85 1.29 1.54
N LEU A 36 -14.56 1.49 0.25
CA LEU A 36 -14.91 2.74 -0.42
C LEU A 36 -16.25 2.63 -1.15
N VAL A 37 -16.35 1.67 -2.07
CA VAL A 37 -17.50 1.62 -3.00
C VAL A 37 -18.80 1.22 -2.30
N ARG A 38 -18.76 0.17 -1.45
CA ARG A 38 -19.96 -0.32 -0.75
C ARG A 38 -20.30 0.51 0.49
N ASN A 39 -19.30 0.89 1.28
CA ASN A 39 -19.55 1.50 2.60
C ASN A 39 -19.69 3.03 2.58
N ARG A 40 -19.20 3.73 1.54
CA ARG A 40 -19.27 5.21 1.47
C ARG A 40 -20.20 5.77 0.40
N GLY A 41 -20.75 4.91 -0.46
CA GLY A 41 -21.83 5.32 -1.36
C GLY A 41 -23.15 5.59 -0.62
N PRO A 42 -24.14 6.19 -1.29
CA PRO A 42 -24.20 6.47 -2.73
C PRO A 42 -23.56 7.83 -3.12
N TRP A 43 -22.95 7.87 -4.29
CA TRP A 43 -22.32 9.05 -4.89
C TRP A 43 -23.26 9.70 -5.90
N LYS A 44 -23.33 11.03 -5.93
CA LYS A 44 -24.26 11.77 -6.80
C LYS A 44 -23.60 12.27 -8.08
N VAL A 45 -22.32 12.60 -8.02
CA VAL A 45 -21.54 13.14 -9.13
C VAL A 45 -20.15 12.51 -9.17
N LEU A 46 -19.47 12.63 -10.31
CA LEU A 46 -18.16 12.01 -10.53
C LEU A 46 -17.09 12.61 -9.61
N GLU A 47 -17.15 13.92 -9.38
CA GLU A 47 -16.19 14.66 -8.56
C GLU A 47 -16.16 14.15 -7.10
N GLU A 48 -17.30 13.73 -6.56
CA GLU A 48 -17.36 13.13 -5.22
C GLU A 48 -16.59 11.81 -5.16
N VAL A 49 -16.66 11.01 -6.23
CA VAL A 49 -15.93 9.74 -6.33
C VAL A 49 -14.43 10.00 -6.47
N GLU A 50 -14.03 10.96 -7.30
CA GLU A 50 -12.62 11.31 -7.51
C GLU A 50 -11.96 11.76 -6.20
N ILE A 51 -12.62 12.64 -5.44
CA ILE A 51 -12.13 13.09 -4.13
C ILE A 51 -12.05 11.91 -3.17
N ALA A 52 -13.11 11.09 -3.09
CA ALA A 52 -13.14 9.95 -2.18
C ALA A 52 -12.07 8.90 -2.49
N VAL A 53 -11.76 8.68 -3.77
CA VAL A 53 -10.68 7.80 -4.21
C VAL A 53 -9.32 8.38 -3.81
N ALA A 54 -9.09 9.67 -4.04
CA ALA A 54 -7.84 10.33 -3.64
C ALA A 54 -7.62 10.25 -2.13
N GLU A 55 -8.65 10.53 -1.33
CA GLU A 55 -8.60 10.41 0.13
C GLU A 55 -8.36 8.97 0.59
N TYR A 56 -8.99 7.99 -0.07
CA TYR A 56 -8.81 6.58 0.26
C TYR A 56 -7.37 6.12 -0.01
N VAL A 57 -6.80 6.49 -1.17
CA VAL A 57 -5.43 6.13 -1.54
C VAL A 57 -4.42 6.78 -0.59
N ASP A 58 -4.59 8.06 -0.28
CA ASP A 58 -3.73 8.75 0.68
C ASP A 58 -3.79 8.09 2.06
N TRP A 59 -5.00 7.81 2.56
CA TRP A 59 -5.17 7.10 3.83
C TRP A 59 -4.54 5.71 3.80
N PHE A 60 -4.76 4.93 2.75
CA PHE A 60 -4.22 3.58 2.61
C PHE A 60 -2.69 3.57 2.59
N ASN A 61 -2.05 4.50 1.87
CA ASN A 61 -0.60 4.50 1.69
C ASN A 61 0.16 5.14 2.85
N HIS A 62 -0.40 6.17 3.48
CA HIS A 62 0.33 7.01 4.44
C HIS A 62 -0.17 6.91 5.87
N ARG A 63 -1.35 6.32 6.12
CA ARG A 63 -1.99 6.34 7.44
C ARG A 63 -2.47 4.97 7.92
N ARG A 64 -2.85 4.06 7.02
CA ARG A 64 -3.30 2.72 7.37
C ARG A 64 -2.12 1.88 7.85
N LEU A 65 -2.24 1.30 9.04
CA LEU A 65 -1.24 0.37 9.56
C LEU A 65 -1.55 -1.04 9.07
N HIS A 66 -0.52 -1.73 8.59
CA HIS A 66 -0.66 -3.09 8.07
C HIS A 66 0.15 -4.06 8.93
N GLY A 67 -0.54 -4.98 9.61
CA GLY A 67 0.10 -5.96 10.51
C GLY A 67 1.14 -6.83 9.79
N GLU A 68 0.87 -7.17 8.53
CA GLU A 68 1.74 -8.03 7.70
C GLU A 68 3.11 -7.41 7.38
N ILE A 69 3.19 -6.09 7.32
CA ILE A 69 4.45 -5.35 7.03
C ILE A 69 5.05 -4.72 8.29
N GLY A 70 4.56 -5.08 9.48
CA GLY A 70 5.14 -4.66 10.76
C GLY A 70 4.47 -3.44 11.39
N LEU A 71 3.16 -3.25 11.17
CA LEU A 71 2.37 -2.14 11.73
C LEU A 71 2.91 -0.76 11.32
N VAL A 72 3.35 -0.65 10.07
CA VAL A 72 3.73 0.61 9.44
C VAL A 72 2.86 0.86 8.20
N PRO A 73 2.73 2.11 7.74
CA PRO A 73 2.11 2.42 6.46
C PRO A 73 2.87 1.81 5.28
N PRO A 74 2.19 1.47 4.17
CA PRO A 74 2.84 0.92 2.98
C PRO A 74 3.94 1.81 2.41
N ALA A 75 3.75 3.13 2.40
CA ALA A 75 4.76 4.07 1.90
C ALA A 75 6.07 4.01 2.72
N GLU A 76 5.97 3.93 4.04
CA GLU A 76 7.14 3.82 4.92
C GLU A 76 7.87 2.48 4.72
N PHE A 77 7.11 1.40 4.50
CA PHE A 77 7.69 0.10 4.21
C PHE A 77 8.43 0.08 2.86
N GLU A 78 7.83 0.67 1.81
CA GLU A 78 8.44 0.77 0.48
C GLU A 78 9.73 1.61 0.50
N ASP A 79 9.74 2.76 1.19
CA ASP A 79 10.92 3.60 1.36
C ASP A 79 12.10 2.82 1.94
N GLY A 80 11.84 1.97 2.93
CA GLY A 80 12.83 1.09 3.54
C GLY A 80 13.36 0.03 2.57
N PHE A 81 12.51 -0.51 1.70
CA PHE A 81 12.86 -1.51 0.70
C PHE A 81 13.73 -0.93 -0.42
N TYR A 82 13.33 0.20 -0.99
CA TYR A 82 14.11 0.87 -2.04
C TYR A 82 15.47 1.35 -1.55
N ARG A 83 15.56 1.83 -0.30
CA ARG A 83 16.85 2.18 0.32
C ARG A 83 17.79 0.99 0.46
N GLN A 84 17.27 -0.19 0.82
CA GLN A 84 18.05 -1.41 0.90
C GLN A 84 18.50 -1.91 -0.47
N GLN A 85 17.64 -1.81 -1.50
CA GLN A 85 18.02 -2.18 -2.87
C GLN A 85 19.07 -1.24 -3.47
N ALA A 86 18.93 0.07 -3.28
CA ALA A 86 19.89 1.05 -3.79
C ALA A 86 21.31 0.80 -3.25
N GLY A 87 21.44 0.42 -1.96
CA GLY A 87 22.73 0.05 -1.37
C GLY A 87 23.26 -1.32 -1.81
N SER A 88 22.46 -2.16 -2.46
CA SER A 88 22.89 -3.47 -2.99
C SER A 88 23.39 -3.40 -4.45
N SER A 89 23.05 -2.34 -5.18
CA SER A 89 23.48 -2.12 -6.57
C SER A 89 24.82 -1.40 -6.74
N GLU A 90 25.42 -0.87 -5.67
CA GLU A 90 26.71 -0.16 -5.74
C GLU A 90 27.95 -1.08 -5.74
N GLY A 91 27.76 -2.40 -5.73
CA GLY A 91 28.85 -3.39 -5.69
C GLY A 91 29.32 -3.97 -7.03
N GLU A 92 28.69 -3.63 -8.16
CA GLU A 92 28.96 -4.28 -9.46
C GLU A 92 29.63 -3.34 -10.50
N ALA A 93 29.94 -2.11 -10.11
CA ALA A 93 30.48 -1.10 -11.03
C ALA A 93 31.99 -0.89 -10.92
N LEU A 94 32.81 -1.94 -10.80
CA LEU A 94 34.27 -1.86 -10.97
C LEU A 94 34.85 -3.13 -11.59
N VAL A 95 34.66 -3.33 -12.89
CA VAL A 95 35.59 -4.13 -13.70
C VAL A 95 36.49 -3.16 -14.47
N PRO A 96 37.78 -3.00 -14.10
CA PRO A 96 38.71 -2.22 -14.90
C PRO A 96 38.92 -2.93 -16.24
N SER A 97 38.70 -2.20 -17.33
CA SER A 97 39.06 -2.63 -18.67
C SER A 97 40.50 -3.12 -18.72
N LEU A 98 40.72 -4.32 -19.24
CA LEU A 98 42.03 -4.76 -19.71
C LEU A 98 41.91 -5.15 -21.19
N GLN A 99 42.73 -4.46 -21.98
CA GLN A 99 43.05 -4.73 -23.38
C GLN A 99 43.76 -6.08 -23.53
#